data_AF-A0A2N9HJ47-F1
#
_entry.id   AF-A0A2N9HJ47-F1
#
_cell.length_a   1.000
_cell.length_b   1.000
_cell.length_c   1.000
_cell.angle_alpha   90.00
_cell.angle_beta   90.00
_cell.angle_gamma   90.00
#
_symmetry.space_group_name_H-M   'P 1'
#
loop_
_entity.id
_entity.type
_entity.pdbx_description
1 polymer ?
#
loop_
_entity_poly.entity_id
_entity_poly.type
_entity_poly.pdbx_seq_one_letter_code
_entity_poly.pdbx_strand_id
1 'polypeptide(L)'
;MLAYGYKLLTSDIFSQEILGAVALTSDLKTTVQVKPVKVIAEGVESTDGQTLIDGKYGKLVKILENVNYTAYYDLFANRLNSVKQSAVLGSFEEQISQWSKSPK
;
A
#
# COMPACT_ATOMS: atom_id res chain seq x y z
N MET A 1 -0.26 -22.98 -19.49
CA MET A 1 -0.34 -21.53 -19.72
C MET A 1 -1.47 -20.93 -18.86
N LEU A 2 -1.39 -20.97 -17.51
CA LEU A 2 -2.43 -20.42 -16.61
C LEU A 2 -1.89 -19.96 -15.23
N ALA A 3 -0.63 -19.53 -15.12
CA ALA A 3 -0.06 -19.03 -13.85
C ALA A 3 0.33 -17.54 -13.87
N TYR A 4 0.31 -16.90 -15.05
CA TYR A 4 0.77 -15.51 -15.21
C TYR A 4 -0.28 -14.44 -14.87
N GLY A 5 -1.58 -14.79 -14.85
CA GLY A 5 -2.65 -13.82 -14.63
C GLY A 5 -2.81 -13.36 -13.17
N TYR A 6 -2.59 -14.26 -12.20
CA TYR A 6 -2.81 -13.95 -10.77
C TYR A 6 -1.67 -13.15 -10.12
N LYS A 7 -0.48 -13.15 -10.73
CA LYS A 7 0.72 -12.49 -10.18
C LYS A 7 0.75 -10.98 -10.41
N LEU A 8 0.04 -10.48 -11.42
CA LEU A 8 -0.03 -9.05 -11.72
C LEU A 8 -1.01 -8.31 -10.78
N LEU A 9 -2.18 -8.91 -10.52
CA LEU A 9 -3.22 -8.32 -9.66
C LEU A 9 -2.76 -8.03 -8.23
N THR A 10 -1.90 -8.85 -7.65
CA THR A 10 -1.45 -8.70 -6.25
C THR A 10 -0.50 -7.51 -6.05
N SER A 11 0.27 -7.11 -7.07
CA SER A 11 1.18 -5.96 -6.97
C SER A 11 0.43 -4.62 -7.07
N ASP A 12 -0.68 -4.57 -7.81
CA ASP A 12 -1.48 -3.35 -7.94
C ASP A 12 -2.30 -3.07 -6.68
N ILE A 13 -2.78 -4.12 -5.99
CA ILE A 13 -3.66 -3.99 -4.81
C ILE A 13 -2.98 -3.25 -3.66
N PHE A 14 -1.68 -3.46 -3.44
CA PHE A 14 -0.95 -2.86 -2.31
C PHE A 14 -0.04 -1.68 -2.68
N SER A 15 -0.10 -1.24 -3.94
CA SER A 15 0.77 -0.16 -4.43
C SER A 15 0.57 1.14 -3.66
N GLN A 16 -0.63 1.37 -3.11
CA GLN A 16 -0.94 2.55 -2.30
C GLN A 16 -0.28 2.50 -0.91
N GLU A 17 -0.32 1.35 -0.20
CA GLU A 17 0.38 1.25 1.09
C GLU A 17 1.90 1.28 0.91
N ILE A 18 2.41 0.63 -0.13
CA ILE A 18 3.84 0.65 -0.45
C ILE A 18 4.29 2.09 -0.77
N LEU A 19 3.53 2.81 -1.60
CA LEU A 19 3.80 4.22 -1.90
C LEU A 19 3.84 5.06 -0.63
N GLY A 20 2.87 4.89 0.28
CA GLY A 20 2.85 5.58 1.57
C GLY A 20 4.11 5.31 2.41
N ALA A 21 4.53 4.05 2.51
CA ALA A 21 5.73 3.68 3.27
C ALA A 21 7.03 4.22 2.64
N VAL A 22 7.17 4.13 1.31
CA VAL A 22 8.35 4.64 0.61
C VAL A 22 8.41 6.17 0.68
N ALA A 23 7.27 6.86 0.50
CA ALA A 23 7.19 8.32 0.61
C ALA A 23 7.55 8.86 2.00
N LEU A 24 7.33 8.08 3.06
CA LEU A 24 7.71 8.43 4.43
C LEU A 24 9.19 8.18 4.75
N THR A 25 9.83 7.24 4.04
CA THR A 25 11.18 6.75 4.40
C THR A 25 12.26 7.10 3.39
N SER A 26 11.89 7.61 2.22
CA SER A 26 12.80 7.86 1.10
C SER A 26 12.54 9.23 0.47
N ASP A 27 13.58 9.85 -0.09
CA ASP A 27 13.43 11.11 -0.83
C ASP A 27 12.92 10.82 -2.25
N LEU A 28 11.60 10.84 -2.41
CA LEU A 28 10.93 10.73 -3.71
C LEU A 28 10.69 12.09 -4.37
N LYS A 29 11.33 13.18 -3.90
CA LYS A 29 11.01 14.57 -4.29
C LYS A 29 9.51 14.83 -4.22
N THR A 30 8.91 14.47 -3.09
CA THR A 30 7.46 14.57 -2.89
C THR A 30 7.02 16.02 -2.79
N THR A 31 5.86 16.32 -3.38
CA THR A 31 5.15 17.57 -3.10
C THR A 31 4.04 17.27 -2.12
N VAL A 32 4.04 17.99 -0.99
CA VAL A 32 3.03 17.85 0.06
C VAL A 32 2.31 19.17 0.25
N GLN A 33 0.98 19.12 0.27
CA GLN A 33 0.14 20.27 0.60
C GLN A 33 -0.63 20.04 1.89
N VAL A 34 -0.77 21.08 2.71
CA VAL A 34 -1.65 21.04 3.87
C VAL A 34 -3.04 21.46 3.43
N LYS A 35 -4.02 20.56 3.56
CA LYS A 35 -5.43 20.86 3.23
C LYS A 35 -6.36 20.46 4.39
N PRO A 36 -7.47 21.18 4.59
CA PRO A 36 -8.47 20.81 5.58
C PRO A 36 -9.36 19.70 5.04
N VAL A 37 -9.38 18.55 5.70
CA VAL A 37 -10.05 17.32 5.24
C VAL A 37 -11.12 16.89 6.23
N LYS A 38 -12.28 16.48 5.71
CA LYS A 38 -13.38 15.86 6.45
C LYS A 38 -13.69 14.48 5.84
N VAL A 39 -14.02 13.51 6.68
CA VAL A 39 -14.55 12.20 6.27
C VAL A 39 -16.04 12.15 6.61
N ILE A 40 -16.87 11.69 5.68
CA ILE A 40 -18.31 11.48 5.93
C ILE A 40 -18.48 10.20 6.76
N ALA A 41 -19.26 10.31 7.84
CA ALA A 41 -19.59 9.21 8.75
C ALA A 41 -20.96 9.49 9.39
N GLU A 42 -21.97 9.66 8.54
CA GLU A 42 -23.33 10.08 8.93
C GLU A 42 -24.29 8.88 9.04
N GLY A 43 -23.80 7.65 8.83
CA GLY A 43 -24.59 6.42 8.87
C GLY A 43 -25.27 6.13 7.53
N VAL A 44 -24.85 6.79 6.45
CA VAL A 44 -25.38 6.59 5.10
C VAL A 44 -24.33 5.82 4.30
N GLU A 45 -24.58 4.53 4.09
CA GLU A 45 -23.62 3.58 3.51
C GLU A 45 -23.03 4.05 2.17
N SER A 46 -23.82 4.72 1.31
CA SER A 46 -23.35 5.19 0.01
C SER A 46 -22.37 6.36 0.07
N THR A 47 -22.32 7.08 1.19
CA THR A 47 -21.49 8.27 1.37
C THR A 47 -20.45 8.14 2.46
N ASP A 48 -20.65 7.25 3.42
CA ASP A 48 -19.71 7.02 4.51
C ASP A 48 -18.35 6.55 3.97
N GLY A 49 -17.27 7.11 4.54
CA GLY A 49 -15.89 6.88 4.09
C GLY A 49 -15.41 7.82 2.99
N GLN A 50 -16.28 8.60 2.36
CA GLN A 50 -15.84 9.63 1.41
C GLN A 50 -15.02 10.72 2.11
N THR A 51 -13.93 11.13 1.45
CA THR A 51 -13.00 12.14 1.96
C THR A 51 -13.15 13.42 1.13
N LEU A 52 -13.43 14.53 1.80
CA LEU A 52 -13.71 15.83 1.17
C LEU A 52 -12.75 16.91 1.69
N ILE A 53 -12.49 17.93 0.86
CA ILE A 53 -11.87 19.17 1.33
C ILE A 53 -12.96 20.06 1.92
N ASP A 54 -12.86 20.37 3.21
CA ASP A 54 -13.83 21.18 3.94
C ASP A 54 -13.10 22.31 4.68
N GLY A 55 -13.14 23.52 4.13
CA GLY A 55 -12.46 24.68 4.72
C GLY A 55 -13.04 25.15 6.05
N LYS A 56 -14.25 24.70 6.43
CA LYS A 56 -14.95 25.16 7.63
C LYS A 56 -14.83 24.18 8.79
N TYR A 57 -14.97 22.89 8.53
CA TYR A 57 -14.96 21.84 9.57
C TYR A 57 -13.87 20.78 9.36
N GLY A 58 -13.10 20.86 8.28
CA GLY A 58 -12.03 19.91 7.99
C GLY A 58 -10.83 20.07 8.92
N LYS A 59 -10.19 18.96 9.23
CA LYS A 59 -8.92 18.93 9.98
C LYS A 59 -7.75 19.09 9.02
N LEU A 60 -6.78 19.92 9.39
CA LEU A 60 -5.56 20.09 8.58
C LEU A 60 -4.76 18.78 8.55
N VAL A 61 -4.55 18.25 7.34
CA VAL A 61 -3.72 17.08 7.08
C VAL A 61 -2.74 17.38 5.95
N LYS A 62 -1.59 16.68 5.97
CA LYS A 62 -0.60 16.71 4.90
C LYS A 62 -1.02 15.72 3.81
N ILE A 63 -1.27 16.21 2.60
CA ILE A 63 -1.65 15.44 1.43
C ILE A 63 -0.44 15.33 0.50
N LEU A 64 -0.07 14.09 0.14
CA LEU A 64 0.91 13.82 -0.91
C LEU A 64 0.24 14.09 -2.26
N GLU A 65 0.69 15.12 -2.98
CA GLU A 65 0.13 15.49 -4.29
C GLU A 65 0.92 14.95 -5.46
N ASN A 66 2.24 14.91 -5.34
CA ASN A 66 3.10 14.45 -6.40
C ASN A 66 4.27 13.65 -5.86
N VAL A 67 4.72 12.71 -6.68
CA VAL A 67 5.87 11.84 -6.41
C VAL A 67 6.67 11.66 -7.69
N ASN A 68 7.99 11.56 -7.58
CA ASN A 68 8.79 11.08 -8.70
C ASN A 68 8.53 9.58 -8.91
N TYR A 69 7.68 9.26 -9.88
CA TYR A 69 7.27 7.88 -10.17
C TYR A 69 8.43 6.98 -10.58
N THR A 70 9.43 7.50 -11.30
CA THR A 70 10.64 6.73 -11.67
C THR A 70 11.43 6.35 -10.43
N ALA A 71 11.69 7.33 -9.55
CA ALA A 71 12.38 7.05 -8.29
C ALA A 71 11.61 6.08 -7.38
N TYR A 72 10.27 6.17 -7.38
CA TYR A 72 9.41 5.23 -6.65
C TYR A 72 9.58 3.79 -7.16
N TYR A 73 9.44 3.57 -8.46
CA TYR A 73 9.56 2.23 -9.04
C TYR A 73 10.98 1.67 -8.94
N ASP A 74 12.01 2.51 -9.06
CA ASP A 74 13.40 2.10 -8.85
C ASP A 74 13.62 1.62 -7.42
N LEU A 75 13.16 2.40 -6.42
CA LEU A 75 13.26 2.00 -5.01
C LEU A 75 12.44 0.75 -4.70
N PHE A 76 11.24 0.64 -5.29
CA PHE A 76 10.40 -0.53 -5.14
C PHE A 76 11.06 -1.79 -5.71
N ALA A 77 11.54 -1.74 -6.95
CA ALA A 77 12.25 -2.84 -7.61
C ALA A 77 13.52 -3.23 -6.85
N ASN A 78 14.29 -2.25 -6.36
CA ASN A 78 15.48 -2.49 -5.56
C ASN A 78 15.17 -3.17 -4.22
N ARG A 79 14.06 -2.81 -3.56
CA ARG A 79 13.60 -3.49 -2.34
C ARG A 79 13.12 -4.92 -2.62
N LEU A 80 12.46 -5.16 -3.75
CA LEU A 80 12.08 -6.51 -4.17
C LEU A 80 13.31 -7.38 -4.51
N ASN A 81 14.32 -6.79 -5.14
CA ASN A 81 15.56 -7.46 -5.50
C ASN A 81 16.54 -7.62 -4.31
N SER A 82 16.26 -6.98 -3.17
CA SER A 82 17.09 -7.10 -1.98
C SER A 82 16.97 -8.52 -1.40
N VAL A 83 18.08 -9.23 -1.36
CA VAL A 83 18.19 -10.64 -0.89
C VAL A 83 17.78 -10.81 0.58
N LYS A 84 17.65 -9.72 1.35
CA LYS A 84 17.13 -9.72 2.74
C LYS A 84 15.60 -9.67 2.81
N GLN A 85 14.89 -10.36 1.90
CA GLN A 85 13.47 -10.65 2.12
C GLN A 85 13.37 -11.82 3.11
N SER A 86 13.09 -11.49 4.36
CA SER A 86 13.13 -12.40 5.52
C SER A 86 12.02 -13.45 5.57
N ALA A 87 11.23 -13.60 4.51
CA ALA A 87 10.42 -14.79 4.38
C ALA A 87 11.35 -15.91 3.90
N VAL A 88 11.98 -16.60 4.85
CA VAL A 88 12.41 -17.98 4.62
C VAL A 88 11.12 -18.76 4.39
N LEU A 89 10.62 -18.73 3.15
CA LEU A 89 9.56 -19.62 2.75
C LEU A 89 10.17 -21.00 2.87
N GLY A 90 9.66 -21.78 3.83
CA GLY A 90 9.90 -23.21 3.83
C GLY A 90 9.52 -23.78 2.46
N SER A 91 10.06 -24.94 2.10
CA SER A 91 9.70 -25.56 0.83
C SER A 91 8.17 -25.68 0.72
N PHE A 92 7.64 -25.71 -0.50
CA PHE A 92 6.20 -25.87 -0.72
C PHE A 92 5.63 -27.09 0.04
N GLU A 93 6.44 -28.14 0.20
CA GLU A 93 6.13 -29.33 0.98
C GLU A 93 6.04 -29.05 2.50
N GLU A 94 6.95 -28.22 3.03
CA GLU A 94 6.91 -27.79 4.44
C GLU A 94 5.67 -26.95 4.74
N GLN A 95 5.27 -26.08 3.81
CA GLN A 95 4.05 -25.27 3.96
C GLN A 95 2.79 -26.13 3.94
N ILE A 96 2.67 -27.06 2.99
CA ILE A 96 1.55 -28.01 2.95
C ILE A 96 1.52 -28.87 4.22
N SER A 97 2.68 -29.33 4.71
CA SER A 97 2.76 -30.10 5.95
C SER A 97 2.26 -29.33 7.18
N GLN A 98 2.52 -28.02 7.26
CA GLN A 98 2.00 -27.20 8.34
C GLN A 98 0.49 -26.96 8.23
N TRP A 99 -0.03 -26.69 7.03
CA TRP A 99 -1.47 -26.44 6.83
C TRP A 99 -2.35 -27.69 6.96
N SER A 100 -1.79 -28.85 6.66
CA SER A 100 -2.49 -30.14 6.78
C SER A 100 -2.54 -30.68 8.21
N LYS A 101 -1.83 -30.05 9.16
CA LYS A 101 -1.97 -30.40 10.57
C LYS A 101 -3.22 -29.72 11.13
N SER A 102 -4.17 -30.54 11.60
CA SER A 102 -5.33 -30.02 12.35
C SER A 102 -4.86 -29.22 13.58
N PRO A 103 -5.55 -28.13 13.93
CA PRO A 103 -5.25 -27.41 15.16
C PRO A 103 -5.45 -28.37 16.35
N LYS A 104 -4.54 -28.27 17.35
CA LYS A 104 -4.69 -28.99 18.62
C LYS A 104 -5.85 -28.45 19.43
#